data_AF-A0A343VRU8-F1
#
_entry.id   AF-A0A343VRU8-F1
#
_cell.length_a   1.000
_cell.length_b   1.000
_cell.length_c   1.000
_cell.angle_alpha   90.00
_cell.angle_beta   90.00
_cell.angle_gamma   90.00
#
_symmetry.space_group_name_H-M   'P 1'
#
loop_
_entity.id
_entity.type
_entity.pdbx_description
1 polymer ?
#
loop_
_entity_poly.entity_id
_entity_poly.type
_entity_poly.pdbx_seq_one_letter_code
_entity_poly.pdbx_strand_id
1 'polypeptide(L)'
;MTTGDDVDRESATGATKVVDIEWIEESLHRVRVRVPADFDAEHCDLSNDLATLDGDGFVGLERSVTFLRHVADDGKDYEFFTPPTVA
;
A
#
# COMPACT_ATOMS: atom_id res chain seq x y z
N MET A 1 -46.87 25.15 -23.33
CA MET A 1 -45.53 25.71 -23.65
C MET A 1 -44.89 26.00 -22.31
N THR A 2 -44.28 24.98 -21.68
CA THR A 2 -42.82 24.68 -21.74
C THR A 2 -42.09 25.68 -20.85
N THR A 3 -41.32 25.37 -19.81
CA THR A 3 -40.83 24.16 -19.13
C THR A 3 -40.25 24.70 -17.81
N GLY A 4 -40.48 24.04 -16.67
CA GLY A 4 -39.38 23.38 -15.97
C GLY A 4 -38.22 24.35 -15.69
N ASP A 5 -38.28 25.07 -14.57
CA ASP A 5 -37.03 25.51 -13.94
C ASP A 5 -36.51 24.26 -13.24
N ASP A 6 -35.80 23.48 -14.05
CA ASP A 6 -35.14 22.25 -13.68
C ASP A 6 -34.32 22.51 -12.43
N VAL A 7 -34.61 21.68 -11.43
CA VAL A 7 -33.77 21.51 -10.25
C VAL A 7 -32.36 21.26 -10.78
N ASP A 8 -31.45 22.23 -10.58
CA ASP A 8 -30.02 22.03 -10.70
C ASP A 8 -29.56 21.13 -9.52
N ARG A 9 -30.05 19.89 -9.60
CA ARG A 9 -29.54 18.68 -8.98
C ARG A 9 -28.80 17.92 -10.08
N GLU A 10 -28.05 18.62 -10.91
CA GLU A 10 -27.05 17.97 -11.75
C GLU A 10 -25.88 17.56 -10.85
N SER A 11 -26.11 16.39 -10.24
CA SER A 11 -25.14 15.35 -10.02
C SER A 11 -23.83 15.82 -9.39
N ALA A 12 -23.74 15.70 -8.07
CA ALA A 12 -22.50 15.35 -7.41
C ALA A 12 -22.01 13.95 -7.84
N THR A 13 -21.92 13.69 -9.15
CA THR A 13 -21.03 12.68 -9.72
C THR A 13 -19.64 13.29 -9.64
N GLY A 14 -19.00 13.09 -8.48
CA GLY A 14 -17.79 13.77 -8.07
C GLY A 14 -16.70 13.70 -9.14
N ALA A 15 -16.21 14.86 -9.56
CA ALA A 15 -15.07 14.93 -10.45
C ALA A 15 -13.89 14.11 -9.90
N THR A 16 -13.36 13.19 -10.70
CA THR A 16 -12.21 12.37 -10.35
C THR A 16 -10.91 13.07 -10.75
N LYS A 17 -9.80 12.71 -10.10
CA LYS A 17 -8.46 13.20 -10.44
C LYS A 17 -7.50 12.02 -10.50
N VAL A 18 -6.48 12.12 -11.36
CA VAL A 18 -5.39 11.15 -11.43
C VAL A 18 -4.24 11.61 -10.53
N VAL A 19 -3.71 10.68 -9.74
CA VAL A 19 -2.56 10.90 -8.86
C VAL A 19 -1.56 9.76 -9.01
N ASP A 20 -0.28 10.09 -8.96
CA ASP A 20 0.77 9.10 -8.71
C ASP A 20 0.88 8.92 -7.19
N ILE A 21 0.87 7.66 -6.74
CA ILE A 21 1.08 7.28 -5.34
C ILE A 21 2.20 6.24 -5.32
N GLU A 22 3.30 6.56 -4.65
CA GLU A 22 4.34 5.58 -4.35
C GLU A 22 4.27 5.22 -2.87
N TRP A 23 4.44 3.93 -2.58
CA TRP A 23 4.44 3.41 -1.23
C TRP A 23 5.43 2.24 -1.13
N ILE A 24 5.96 2.04 0.07
CA ILE A 24 6.83 0.92 0.40
C ILE A 24 6.04 -0.09 1.23
N GLU A 25 6.28 -1.37 0.99
CA GLU A 25 5.83 -2.48 1.83
C GLU A 25 6.99 -3.00 2.67
N GLU A 26 6.80 -3.05 3.99
CA GLU A 26 7.76 -3.63 4.91
C GLU A 26 7.12 -4.82 5.63
N SER A 27 7.64 -6.03 5.42
CA SER A 27 7.17 -7.24 6.09
C SER A 27 8.06 -7.58 7.29
N LEU A 28 7.45 -7.75 8.46
CA LEU A 28 8.15 -8.18 9.67
C LEU A 28 7.98 -9.69 9.87
N HIS A 29 9.10 -10.38 9.98
CA HIS A 29 9.17 -11.80 10.30
C HIS A 29 9.93 -12.00 11.63
N ARG A 30 9.41 -12.87 12.51
CA ARG A 30 10.02 -13.20 13.80
C ARG A 30 9.90 -14.68 14.09
N VAL A 31 11.04 -15.33 14.19
CA VAL A 31 11.18 -16.75 14.50
C VAL A 31 12.07 -16.96 15.72
N ARG A 32 11.84 -18.04 16.47
CA ARG A 32 12.74 -18.50 17.53
C ARG A 32 13.34 -19.82 17.10
N VAL A 33 14.64 -19.84 16.85
CA VAL A 33 15.40 -21.03 16.41
C VAL A 33 16.38 -21.48 17.49
N ARG A 34 16.83 -22.73 17.42
CA ARG A 34 17.98 -23.21 18.18
C ARG A 34 19.24 -22.99 17.35
N VAL A 35 20.28 -22.44 17.96
CA VAL A 35 21.59 -22.20 17.33
C VAL A 35 22.70 -22.88 18.16
N PRO A 36 23.89 -23.11 17.59
CA PRO A 36 25.07 -23.54 18.35
C PRO A 36 25.39 -22.61 19.53
N ALA A 37 26.06 -23.13 20.56
CA ALA A 37 26.37 -22.36 21.77
C ALA A 37 27.37 -21.21 21.52
N ASP A 38 28.21 -21.35 20.50
CA ASP A 38 29.19 -20.40 20.01
C ASP A 38 28.67 -19.53 18.84
N PHE A 39 27.36 -19.55 18.59
CA PHE A 39 26.75 -18.75 17.52
C PHE A 39 27.03 -17.25 17.70
N ASP A 40 27.66 -16.66 16.69
CA ASP A 40 27.95 -15.24 16.58
C ASP A 40 27.24 -14.66 15.34
N ALA A 41 26.19 -13.87 15.60
CA ALA A 41 25.37 -13.28 14.56
C ALA A 41 26.11 -12.23 13.73
N GLU A 42 27.13 -11.57 14.27
CA GLU A 42 27.87 -10.51 13.55
C GLU A 42 28.76 -11.10 12.45
N HIS A 43 29.08 -12.38 12.55
CA HIS A 43 29.96 -13.11 11.62
C HIS A 43 29.18 -14.03 10.65
N CYS A 44 27.85 -13.94 10.62
CA CYS A 44 26.98 -14.76 9.79
C CYS A 44 26.08 -13.89 8.90
N ASP A 45 26.05 -14.16 7.58
CA ASP A 45 25.04 -13.56 6.70
C ASP A 45 23.74 -14.35 6.79
N LEU A 46 22.83 -13.88 7.64
CA LEU A 46 21.55 -14.54 7.89
C LEU A 46 20.50 -14.27 6.79
N SER A 47 20.74 -13.30 5.90
CA SER A 47 19.69 -12.71 5.06
C SER A 47 19.04 -13.74 4.13
N ASN A 48 19.85 -14.57 3.47
CA ASN A 48 19.35 -15.61 2.56
C ASN A 48 18.93 -16.88 3.30
N ASP A 49 19.62 -17.25 4.38
CA ASP A 49 19.37 -18.49 5.10
C ASP A 49 18.07 -18.45 5.90
N LEU A 50 17.64 -17.26 6.36
CA LEU A 50 16.33 -17.10 7.02
C LEU A 50 15.16 -17.49 6.11
N ALA A 51 15.29 -17.34 4.79
CA ALA A 51 14.27 -17.76 3.82
C ALA A 51 14.14 -19.28 3.70
N THR A 52 15.10 -20.05 4.24
CA THR A 52 15.09 -21.52 4.21
C THR A 52 14.39 -22.16 5.40
N LEU A 53 13.97 -21.36 6.39
CA LEU A 53 13.26 -21.86 7.56
C LEU A 53 11.86 -22.36 7.18
N ASP A 54 11.47 -23.51 7.74
CA ASP A 54 10.16 -24.12 7.48
C ASP A 54 8.98 -23.21 7.91
N GLY A 55 9.21 -22.36 8.91
CA GLY A 55 8.26 -21.34 9.35
C GLY A 55 8.74 -19.98 8.89
N ASP A 56 7.90 -19.28 8.11
CA ASP A 56 8.20 -17.92 7.64
C ASP A 56 8.24 -16.88 8.77
N GLY A 57 7.58 -17.15 9.90
CA GLY A 57 7.56 -16.27 11.07
C GLY A 57 6.81 -14.96 10.83
N PHE A 58 5.90 -14.89 9.86
CA PHE A 58 5.21 -13.64 9.54
C PHE A 58 4.49 -13.04 10.75
N VAL A 59 4.81 -11.79 11.07
CA VAL A 59 4.18 -11.02 12.17
C VAL A 59 3.19 -10.02 11.60
N GLY A 60 3.52 -9.41 10.47
CA GLY A 60 2.69 -8.40 9.86
C GLY A 60 3.40 -7.68 8.72
N LEU A 61 2.65 -6.82 8.05
CA LEU A 61 3.15 -5.93 7.03
C LEU A 61 2.75 -4.50 7.39
N GLU A 62 3.63 -3.55 7.12
CA GLU A 62 3.35 -2.13 7.18
C GLU A 62 3.49 -1.54 5.78
N ARG A 63 2.57 -0.63 5.42
CA ARG A 63 2.65 0.11 4.16
C ARG A 63 2.73 1.59 4.47
N SER A 64 3.73 2.22 3.91
CA SER A 64 4.01 3.64 4.12
C SER A 64 4.05 4.34 2.77
N VAL A 65 3.19 5.34 2.60
CA VAL A 65 3.21 6.20 1.40
C VAL A 65 4.44 7.09 1.45
N THR A 66 5.27 7.01 0.41
CA THR A 66 6.52 7.79 0.31
C THR A 66 6.36 8.99 -0.61
N PHE A 67 5.44 8.93 -1.56
CA PHE A 67 5.21 9.99 -2.52
C PHE A 67 3.74 10.05 -2.94
N LEU A 68 3.24 11.27 -3.10
CA LEU A 68 1.93 11.53 -3.67
C LEU A 68 2.00 12.79 -4.53
N ARG A 69 1.59 12.67 -5.79
CA ARG A 69 1.58 13.79 -6.74
C ARG A 69 0.35 13.78 -7.62
N HIS A 70 -0.23 14.95 -7.82
CA HIS A 70 -1.23 15.16 -8.86
C HIS A 70 -0.59 15.13 -10.25
N VAL A 71 -1.22 14.41 -11.17
CA VAL A 71 -0.82 14.38 -12.57
C VAL A 71 -1.97 14.83 -13.45
N ALA A 72 -1.64 15.27 -14.67
CA ALA A 72 -2.65 15.60 -15.66
C ALA A 72 -3.36 14.31 -16.07
N ASP A 73 -4.68 14.37 -16.20
CA ASP A 73 -5.46 13.29 -16.78
C ASP A 73 -5.13 13.21 -18.27
N ASP A 74 -4.54 12.09 -18.68
CA ASP A 74 -4.15 11.81 -20.06
C ASP A 74 -5.18 10.96 -20.82
N GLY A 75 -6.36 10.74 -20.24
CA GLY A 75 -7.48 10.01 -20.83
C GLY A 75 -7.32 8.49 -20.83
N LYS A 76 -6.32 7.94 -20.12
CA LYS A 76 -6.18 6.49 -19.92
C LYS A 76 -7.13 5.97 -18.85
N ASP A 77 -7.37 4.67 -18.91
CA ASP A 77 -8.16 3.95 -17.91
C ASP A 77 -7.28 3.59 -16.70
N TYR A 78 -7.40 4.37 -15.62
CA TYR A 78 -6.70 4.17 -14.35
C TYR A 78 -7.63 3.53 -13.31
N GLU A 79 -7.07 2.75 -12.38
CA GLU A 79 -7.84 2.13 -11.29
C GLU A 79 -8.45 3.19 -10.36
N PHE A 80 -9.72 3.01 -10.01
CA PHE A 80 -10.39 3.83 -9.00
C PHE A 80 -10.01 3.38 -7.59
N PHE A 81 -9.28 4.23 -6.88
CA PHE A 81 -9.00 4.05 -5.45
C PHE A 81 -9.92 4.93 -4.60
N THR A 82 -10.71 4.31 -3.71
CA THR A 82 -11.52 5.04 -2.72
C THR A 82 -10.80 5.02 -1.37
N PRO A 83 -10.15 6.13 -0.94
CA PRO A 83 -9.48 6.16 0.34
C PRO A 83 -10.50 6.02 1.48
N PRO A 84 -10.12 5.38 2.60
CA PRO A 84 -10.98 5.34 3.77
C PRO A 84 -11.27 6.77 4.24
N THR A 85 -12.54 7.05 4.57
CA THR A 85 -12.93 8.34 5.15
C THR A 85 -12.47 8.35 6.62
N VAL A 86 -11.65 9.33 7.00
CA VAL A 86 -11.33 9.54 8.41
C VAL A 86 -12.59 10.10 9.08
N ALA A 87 -13.09 9.41 10.11
CA ALA A 87 -14.24 9.83 10.91
C ALA A 87 -13.90 10.98 11.86
#